data_AF-A0A7S4NK74-F1
#
_entry.id   AF-A0A7S4NK74-F1
#
_cell.length_a   1.000
_cell.length_b   1.000
_cell.length_c   1.000
_cell.angle_alpha   90.00
_cell.angle_beta   90.00
_cell.angle_gamma   90.00
#
_symmetry.space_group_name_H-M   'P 1'
#
loop_
_entity.id
_entity.type
_entity.pdbx_description
1 polymer ?
#
loop_
_entity_poly.entity_id
_entity_poly.type
_entity_poly.pdbx_seq_one_letter_code
_entity_poly.pdbx_strand_id
1 'polypeptide(L)'
;VKVGNIPPGEQVTIKITYVTELKNDGSDKAKRFMLSNKLAPRYSPEDDDDPSEPDYENFSFMTRESKPYSLSLHYSIHMLSPISSISSPTHPISVKNLSPTAAAGDIVFGHCMDTDFILLVNTEQQHQPRVCVEELVKEGGEEGESSKAAMVTLFPHFQFRDEKVEILFVVDRSGSMRGDRIVASRMAMNLFMRSMPEDSYFNIVGFGSSFVKLFPNSKKYDDSSLSEACSHIKVMSATLGGTELKKP
;
A
#
# COMPACT_ATOMS: atom_id res chain seq x y z
N VAL A 1 6.72 17.43 -14.72
CA VAL A 1 7.56 17.79 -15.89
C VAL A 1 6.80 18.81 -16.72
N LYS A 2 7.34 20.02 -16.93
CA LYS A 2 6.75 21.01 -17.84
C LYS A 2 7.54 20.94 -19.15
N VAL A 3 6.85 20.59 -20.24
CA VAL A 3 7.42 20.64 -21.59
C VAL A 3 6.96 21.96 -22.19
N GLY A 4 7.88 22.78 -22.71
CA GLY A 4 7.56 24.09 -23.30
C GLY A 4 6.72 24.00 -24.58
N ASN A 5 6.73 25.05 -25.40
CA ASN A 5 5.95 25.07 -26.65
C ASN A 5 6.48 24.04 -27.66
N ILE A 6 5.60 23.15 -28.12
CA ILE A 6 5.88 22.13 -29.14
C ILE A 6 5.32 22.62 -30.49
N PRO A 7 6.13 22.74 -31.55
CA PRO A 7 5.66 23.16 -32.86
C PRO A 7 4.63 22.18 -33.47
N PRO A 8 3.76 22.63 -34.39
CA PRO A 8 2.79 21.77 -35.04
C PRO A 8 3.44 20.61 -35.81
N GLY A 9 2.98 19.39 -35.55
CA GLY A 9 3.46 18.17 -36.22
C GLY A 9 4.71 17.53 -35.61
N GLU A 10 5.32 18.16 -34.60
CA GLU A 10 6.49 17.62 -33.90
C GLU A 10 6.09 16.58 -32.84
N GLN A 11 6.97 15.61 -32.61
CA GLN A 11 6.79 14.57 -31.59
C GLN A 11 7.75 14.80 -30.42
N VAL A 12 7.24 14.65 -29.20
CA VAL A 12 8.07 14.72 -27.99
C VAL A 12 8.00 13.40 -27.24
N THR A 13 9.17 12.87 -26.91
CA THR A 13 9.31 11.67 -26.07
C THR A 13 9.84 12.07 -24.70
N ILE A 14 9.06 11.79 -23.66
CA ILE A 14 9.46 12.00 -22.27
C ILE A 14 9.91 10.65 -21.69
N LYS A 15 11.17 10.56 -21.26
CA LYS A 15 11.70 9.40 -20.55
C LYS A 15 12.00 9.76 -19.10
N ILE A 16 11.36 9.06 -18.18
CA ILE A 16 11.63 9.18 -16.74
C ILE A 16 12.27 7.86 -16.29
N THR A 17 13.39 7.96 -15.59
CA THR A 17 14.06 6.81 -14.98
C THR A 17 14.27 7.11 -13.51
N TYR A 18 13.85 6.17 -12.67
CA TYR A 18 13.98 6.26 -11.24
C TYR A 18 14.27 4.87 -10.67
N VAL A 19 14.77 4.85 -9.45
CA VAL A 19 15.03 3.63 -8.69
C VAL A 19 14.19 3.70 -7.42
N THR A 20 13.58 2.58 -7.05
CA THR A 20 12.80 2.46 -5.82
C THR A 20 12.99 1.07 -5.23
N GLU A 21 12.86 0.97 -3.91
CA GLU A 21 12.88 -0.31 -3.22
C GLU A 21 11.52 -1.01 -3.36
N LEU A 22 11.54 -2.32 -3.65
CA LEU A 22 10.33 -3.14 -3.67
C LEU A 22 9.95 -3.56 -2.25
N LYS A 23 8.69 -3.29 -1.88
CA LYS A 23 8.14 -3.72 -0.59
C LYS A 23 7.80 -5.21 -0.61
N ASN A 24 7.75 -5.82 0.57
CA ASN A 24 7.11 -7.12 0.73
C ASN A 24 5.58 -6.94 0.77
N ASP A 25 4.85 -7.92 0.26
CA ASP A 25 3.40 -7.99 0.45
C ASP A 25 3.07 -8.41 1.89
N GLY A 26 1.92 -7.97 2.43
CA GLY A 26 1.56 -8.16 3.84
C GLY A 26 1.36 -9.62 4.29
N SER A 27 1.36 -10.56 3.35
CA SER A 27 1.40 -12.00 3.61
C SER A 27 2.83 -12.57 3.75
N ASP A 28 3.84 -11.69 3.68
CA ASP A 28 5.28 -11.96 3.72
C ASP A 28 5.81 -12.89 2.62
N LYS A 29 4.99 -13.31 1.65
CA LYS A 29 5.35 -14.32 0.63
C LYS A 29 5.93 -13.77 -0.67
N ALA A 30 5.67 -12.49 -0.96
CA ALA A 30 5.94 -11.92 -2.27
C ALA A 30 6.62 -10.55 -2.20
N LYS A 31 7.51 -10.29 -3.16
CA LYS A 31 7.91 -8.92 -3.52
C LYS A 31 6.79 -8.27 -4.31
N ARG A 32 6.43 -7.05 -3.92
CA ARG A 32 5.31 -6.29 -4.47
C ARG A 32 5.81 -5.06 -5.21
N PHE A 33 5.56 -5.03 -6.52
CA PHE A 33 5.64 -3.81 -7.31
C PHE A 33 4.23 -3.24 -7.49
N MET A 34 4.10 -1.92 -7.39
CA MET A 34 2.83 -1.22 -7.56
C MET A 34 3.03 -0.02 -8.50
N LEU A 35 2.21 0.05 -9.53
CA LEU A 35 2.10 1.21 -10.41
C LEU A 35 0.72 1.83 -10.21
N SER A 36 0.68 3.04 -9.67
CA SER A 36 -0.60 3.67 -9.34
C SER A 36 -1.35 4.13 -10.59
N ASN A 37 -2.67 4.00 -10.57
CA ASN A 37 -3.55 4.51 -11.62
C ASN A 37 -3.89 6.01 -11.47
N LYS A 38 -3.57 6.61 -10.33
CA LYS A 38 -3.75 8.04 -10.06
C LYS A 38 -2.39 8.70 -9.91
N LEU A 39 -2.09 9.61 -10.83
CA LEU A 39 -0.86 10.42 -10.83
C LEU A 39 -1.06 11.79 -10.14
N ALA A 40 -2.27 12.11 -9.67
CA ALA A 40 -2.58 13.37 -9.00
C ALA A 40 -2.40 13.28 -7.47
N PRO A 41 -2.07 14.38 -6.78
CA PRO A 41 -2.01 14.41 -5.31
C PRO A 41 -3.36 13.98 -4.72
N ARG A 42 -3.32 13.11 -3.71
CA ARG A 42 -4.52 12.60 -3.02
C ARG A 42 -5.12 13.61 -2.03
N TYR A 43 -4.50 14.78 -1.89
CA TYR A 43 -4.85 15.82 -0.92
C TYR A 43 -4.30 17.17 -1.42
N SER A 44 -5.19 18.14 -1.61
CA SER A 44 -4.85 19.57 -1.63
C SER A 44 -5.55 20.15 -0.40
N PRO A 45 -4.81 20.65 0.62
CA PRO A 45 -5.42 21.33 1.76
C PRO A 45 -6.14 22.59 1.26
N GLU A 46 -7.26 22.94 1.91
CA GLU A 46 -8.10 24.10 1.54
C GLU A 46 -7.37 25.45 1.64
N ASP A 47 -6.20 25.48 2.29
CA ASP A 47 -5.39 26.69 2.54
C ASP A 47 -4.17 26.83 1.60
N ASP A 48 -3.93 25.90 0.66
CA ASP A 48 -2.87 26.04 -0.36
C ASP A 48 -3.39 26.86 -1.57
N ASP A 49 -3.49 28.17 -1.39
CA ASP A 49 -3.64 29.16 -2.47
C ASP A 49 -2.30 29.36 -3.23
N ASP A 50 -1.58 28.28 -3.58
CA ASP A 50 -0.42 28.40 -4.47
C ASP A 50 -0.93 28.44 -5.93
N PRO A 51 -0.90 29.61 -6.61
CA PRO A 51 -1.33 29.71 -8.01
C PRO A 51 -0.43 28.91 -8.99
N SER A 52 0.65 28.27 -8.50
CA SER A 52 1.49 27.36 -9.25
C SER A 52 1.04 25.89 -9.20
N GLU A 53 0.12 25.54 -8.29
CA GLU A 53 -0.55 24.24 -8.23
C GLU A 53 -1.50 24.09 -9.44
N PRO A 54 -1.42 22.98 -10.19
CA PRO A 54 -2.38 22.70 -11.25
C PRO A 54 -3.79 22.55 -10.65
N ASP A 55 -4.79 23.20 -11.23
CA ASP A 55 -6.19 22.95 -10.91
C ASP A 55 -6.57 21.51 -11.32
N TYR A 56 -6.43 20.58 -10.38
CA TYR A 56 -6.67 19.17 -10.58
C TYR A 56 -8.18 18.84 -10.67
N GLU A 57 -9.07 19.72 -10.19
CA GLU A 57 -10.53 19.53 -10.34
C GLU A 57 -10.97 19.79 -11.80
N ASN A 58 -10.30 20.71 -12.49
CA ASN A 58 -10.54 20.98 -13.92
C ASN A 58 -9.68 20.15 -14.88
N PHE A 59 -8.90 19.18 -14.37
CA PHE A 59 -8.21 18.21 -15.23
C PHE A 59 -9.25 17.29 -15.90
N SER A 60 -9.72 17.69 -17.09
CA SER A 60 -10.53 16.84 -17.96
C SER A 60 -9.68 15.64 -18.40
N PHE A 61 -9.78 14.54 -17.67
CA PHE A 61 -9.38 13.25 -18.22
C PHE A 61 -10.27 13.01 -19.42
N MET A 62 -9.68 12.97 -20.63
CA MET A 62 -10.42 12.66 -21.86
C MET A 62 -11.40 11.51 -21.60
N THR A 63 -12.63 11.64 -22.08
CA THR A 63 -13.66 10.61 -21.90
C THR A 63 -13.21 9.27 -22.48
N ARG A 64 -13.72 8.18 -21.91
CA ARG A 64 -13.21 6.81 -22.07
C ARG A 64 -13.32 6.25 -23.50
N GLU A 65 -14.02 6.94 -24.41
CA GLU A 65 -14.57 6.36 -25.64
C GLU A 65 -13.77 6.60 -26.93
N SER A 66 -12.73 7.46 -26.94
CA SER A 66 -11.77 7.46 -28.06
C SER A 66 -10.45 8.13 -27.68
N LYS A 67 -9.49 7.35 -27.16
CA LYS A 67 -8.15 7.87 -26.84
C LYS A 67 -7.12 7.35 -27.85
N PRO A 68 -6.36 8.23 -28.54
CA PRO A 68 -5.39 7.82 -29.58
C PRO A 68 -4.07 7.26 -29.01
N TYR A 69 -4.04 6.86 -27.75
CA TYR A 69 -2.83 6.37 -27.08
C TYR A 69 -3.09 5.00 -26.45
N SER A 70 -2.05 4.18 -26.38
CA SER A 70 -2.06 2.93 -25.63
C SER A 70 -1.16 3.04 -24.40
N LEU A 71 -1.52 2.31 -23.36
CA LEU A 71 -0.70 2.11 -22.18
C LEU A 71 -0.31 0.64 -22.10
N SER A 72 0.98 0.39 -22.03
CA SER A 72 1.55 -0.93 -21.82
C SER A 72 2.70 -0.86 -20.82
N LEU A 73 2.97 -1.98 -20.18
CA LEU A 73 4.12 -2.15 -19.29
C LEU A 73 4.83 -3.44 -19.70
N HIS A 74 6.13 -3.30 -19.92
CA HIS A 74 7.05 -4.42 -20.00
C HIS A 74 7.76 -4.54 -18.66
N TYR A 75 7.91 -5.76 -18.15
CA TYR A 75 8.65 -6.01 -16.93
C TYR A 75 9.70 -7.09 -17.14
N SER A 76 10.86 -6.89 -16.52
CA SER A 76 11.92 -7.90 -16.38
C SER A 76 12.24 -8.06 -14.91
N ILE A 77 12.35 -9.31 -14.47
CA ILE A 77 12.51 -9.71 -13.08
C ILE A 77 13.81 -10.49 -12.97
N HIS A 78 14.65 -10.11 -12.02
CA HIS A 78 15.81 -10.86 -11.58
C HIS A 78 15.77 -10.97 -10.06
N MET A 79 15.89 -12.19 -9.55
CA MET A 79 15.79 -12.50 -8.13
C MET A 79 17.00 -13.33 -7.69
N LEU A 80 17.45 -13.11 -6.46
CA LEU A 80 18.50 -13.94 -5.83
C LEU A 80 17.96 -15.29 -5.29
N SER A 81 16.64 -15.51 -5.39
CA SER A 81 15.97 -16.78 -5.05
C SER A 81 15.39 -17.42 -6.28
N PRO A 82 15.19 -18.75 -6.28
CA PRO A 82 14.20 -19.39 -7.11
C PRO A 82 12.82 -18.69 -7.00
N ILE A 83 12.28 -18.28 -8.14
CA ILE A 83 10.94 -17.71 -8.33
C ILE A 83 9.95 -18.87 -8.28
N SER A 84 9.02 -18.82 -7.33
CA SER A 84 7.97 -19.84 -7.20
C SER A 84 6.71 -19.47 -8.00
N SER A 85 6.39 -18.18 -8.11
CA SER A 85 5.29 -17.71 -8.96
C SER A 85 5.37 -16.21 -9.22
N ILE A 86 4.76 -15.79 -10.33
CA ILE A 86 4.56 -14.39 -10.71
C ILE A 86 3.08 -14.22 -11.02
N SER A 87 2.43 -13.27 -10.36
CA SER A 87 1.00 -13.04 -10.54
C SER A 87 0.63 -11.57 -10.34
N SER A 88 -0.56 -11.21 -10.77
CA SER A 88 -1.17 -9.92 -10.48
C SER A 88 -2.60 -10.14 -10.01
N PRO A 89 -2.98 -9.62 -8.82
CA PRO A 89 -4.36 -9.70 -8.35
C PRO A 89 -5.28 -8.66 -9.01
N THR A 90 -4.73 -7.76 -9.83
CA THR A 90 -5.45 -6.59 -10.36
C THR A 90 -5.67 -6.66 -11.86
N HIS A 91 -4.73 -7.24 -12.60
CA HIS A 91 -4.79 -7.30 -14.06
C HIS A 91 -4.23 -8.63 -14.59
N PRO A 92 -4.68 -9.14 -15.73
CA PRO A 92 -4.06 -10.30 -16.37
C PRO A 92 -2.65 -9.94 -16.88
N ILE A 93 -1.69 -10.83 -16.67
CA ILE A 93 -0.29 -10.65 -17.10
C ILE A 93 0.16 -11.80 -17.99
N SER A 94 1.05 -11.51 -18.94
CA SER A 94 1.81 -12.53 -19.66
C SER A 94 3.17 -12.72 -18.98
N VAL A 95 3.54 -13.96 -18.68
CA VAL A 95 4.87 -14.33 -18.18
C VAL A 95 5.59 -15.13 -19.27
N LYS A 96 6.82 -14.73 -19.57
CA LYS A 96 7.69 -15.29 -20.60
C LYS A 96 9.11 -15.48 -20.03
N ASN A 97 9.92 -16.29 -20.69
CA ASN A 97 11.33 -16.51 -20.33
C ASN A 97 11.54 -16.88 -18.86
N LEU A 98 10.60 -17.65 -18.27
CA LEU A 98 10.70 -18.07 -16.88
C LEU A 98 11.87 -19.05 -16.74
N SER A 99 12.83 -18.65 -15.93
CA SER A 99 13.96 -19.44 -15.44
C SER A 99 13.89 -19.48 -13.91
N PRO A 100 14.76 -20.23 -13.22
CA PRO A 100 14.75 -20.26 -11.76
C PRO A 100 14.80 -18.86 -11.13
N THR A 101 15.60 -17.93 -11.66
CA THR A 101 15.85 -16.64 -11.01
C THR A 101 15.47 -15.42 -11.85
N ALA A 102 14.99 -15.63 -13.08
CA ALA A 102 14.62 -14.54 -13.96
C ALA A 102 13.33 -14.84 -14.74
N ALA A 103 12.59 -13.79 -15.06
CA ALA A 103 11.41 -13.85 -15.91
C ALA A 103 11.18 -12.48 -16.56
N ALA A 104 10.44 -12.46 -17.67
CA ALA A 104 10.00 -11.23 -18.29
C ALA A 104 8.52 -11.32 -18.65
N GLY A 105 7.90 -10.21 -19.02
CA GLY A 105 6.52 -10.23 -19.40
C GLY A 105 5.97 -8.89 -19.82
N ASP A 106 4.72 -8.94 -20.27
CA ASP A 106 4.02 -7.81 -20.84
C ASP A 106 2.60 -7.72 -20.28
N ILE A 107 2.11 -6.49 -20.21
CA ILE A 107 0.71 -6.18 -19.97
C ILE A 107 0.30 -5.00 -20.86
N VAL A 108 -0.91 -5.09 -21.41
CA VAL A 108 -1.55 -4.02 -22.19
C VAL A 108 -2.79 -3.57 -21.42
N PHE A 109 -2.79 -2.33 -20.95
CA PHE A 109 -3.89 -1.73 -20.20
C PHE A 109 -4.94 -1.07 -21.10
N GLY A 110 -4.75 -1.10 -22.42
CA GLY A 110 -5.58 -0.34 -23.35
C GLY A 110 -5.33 1.15 -23.19
N HIS A 111 -6.34 1.92 -22.79
CA HIS A 111 -6.26 3.38 -22.68
C HIS A 111 -6.17 3.91 -21.24
N CYS A 112 -6.46 3.09 -20.22
CA CYS A 112 -6.43 3.49 -18.82
C CYS A 112 -6.35 2.26 -17.88
N MET A 113 -5.92 2.49 -16.64
CA MET A 113 -6.00 1.51 -15.56
C MET A 113 -7.17 1.84 -14.64
N ASP A 114 -8.10 0.91 -14.45
CA ASP A 114 -9.27 1.12 -13.60
C ASP A 114 -8.92 1.05 -12.10
N THR A 115 -7.84 0.34 -11.77
CA THR A 115 -7.28 0.20 -10.43
C THR A 115 -5.75 0.26 -10.49
N ASP A 116 -5.07 0.42 -9.36
CA ASP A 116 -3.61 0.34 -9.29
C ASP A 116 -3.14 -1.01 -9.84
N PHE A 117 -2.07 -1.04 -10.63
CA PHE A 117 -1.45 -2.28 -11.08
C PHE A 117 -0.55 -2.84 -9.97
N ILE A 118 -0.76 -4.09 -9.60
CA ILE A 118 0.04 -4.81 -8.60
C ILE A 118 0.69 -6.03 -9.26
N LEU A 119 2.01 -6.15 -9.16
CA LEU A 119 2.76 -7.34 -9.56
C LEU A 119 3.38 -7.98 -8.32
N LEU A 120 3.10 -9.28 -8.13
CA LEU A 120 3.60 -10.08 -7.02
C LEU A 120 4.59 -11.12 -7.55
N VAL A 121 5.78 -11.16 -6.96
CA VAL A 121 6.81 -12.15 -7.25
C VAL A 121 7.11 -12.94 -5.99
N ASN A 122 6.70 -14.21 -5.96
CA ASN A 122 6.95 -15.11 -4.84
C ASN A 122 8.27 -15.85 -5.06
N THR A 123 8.98 -16.11 -3.96
CA THR A 123 10.27 -16.79 -3.97
C THR A 123 10.37 -17.86 -2.89
N GLU A 124 11.12 -18.93 -3.13
CA GLU A 124 11.20 -20.07 -2.21
C GLU A 124 11.94 -19.78 -0.89
N GLN A 125 12.96 -18.92 -0.92
CA GLN A 125 13.90 -18.70 0.19
C GLN A 125 13.89 -17.26 0.69
N GLN A 126 12.70 -16.67 0.83
CA GLN A 126 12.53 -15.25 1.16
C GLN A 126 13.15 -14.80 2.49
N HIS A 127 13.29 -15.72 3.45
CA HIS A 127 13.79 -15.42 4.79
C HIS A 127 15.29 -15.62 4.96
N GLN A 128 15.97 -16.16 3.94
CA GLN A 128 17.41 -16.30 4.00
C GLN A 128 18.08 -14.93 3.89
N PRO A 129 19.02 -14.58 4.79
CA PRO A 129 19.86 -13.39 4.64
C PRO A 129 20.59 -13.41 3.30
N ARG A 130 20.63 -12.25 2.62
CA ARG A 130 21.28 -12.12 1.32
C ARG A 130 22.09 -10.86 1.21
N VAL A 131 23.15 -10.94 0.41
CA VAL A 131 23.96 -9.79 0.02
C VAL A 131 24.08 -9.80 -1.50
N CYS A 132 23.67 -8.72 -2.15
CA CYS A 132 24.01 -8.44 -3.53
C CYS A 132 25.22 -7.51 -3.54
N VAL A 133 26.25 -7.80 -4.32
CA VAL A 133 27.42 -6.94 -4.49
C VAL A 133 27.55 -6.60 -5.96
N GLU A 134 27.51 -5.32 -6.27
CA GLU A 134 27.73 -4.79 -7.62
C GLU A 134 29.06 -4.04 -7.65
N GLU A 135 29.87 -4.32 -8.66
CA GLU A 135 31.13 -3.65 -8.91
C GLU A 135 31.05 -2.89 -10.23
N LEU A 136 31.13 -1.57 -10.15
CA LEU A 136 31.26 -0.71 -11.31
C LEU A 136 32.75 -0.54 -11.62
N VAL A 137 33.17 -1.05 -12.77
CA VAL A 137 34.46 -0.70 -13.37
C VAL A 137 34.23 0.49 -14.29
N LYS A 138 34.84 1.65 -13.99
CA LYS A 138 34.68 2.84 -14.84
C LYS A 138 35.37 2.59 -16.19
N GLU A 139 34.63 2.63 -17.29
CA GLU A 139 35.22 2.67 -18.62
C GLU A 139 35.93 4.02 -18.84
N GLY A 140 37.24 3.99 -19.09
CA GLY A 140 38.04 5.17 -19.45
C GLY A 140 38.56 6.02 -18.28
N GLY A 141 38.41 5.57 -17.02
CA GLY A 141 39.15 6.13 -15.88
C GLY A 141 40.58 5.60 -15.81
N GLU A 142 41.46 6.24 -15.03
CA GLU A 142 42.80 5.72 -14.74
C GLU A 142 42.72 4.26 -14.25
N GLU A 143 43.67 3.41 -14.67
CA GLU A 143 43.72 1.99 -14.29
C GLU A 143 43.54 1.83 -12.77
N GLY A 144 42.41 1.24 -12.35
CA GLY A 144 42.19 0.82 -10.96
C GLY A 144 41.04 1.48 -10.20
N GLU A 145 40.30 2.44 -10.77
CA GLU A 145 39.11 2.99 -10.10
C GLU A 145 37.88 2.07 -10.26
N SER A 146 37.70 1.12 -9.34
CA SER A 146 36.44 0.38 -9.18
C SER A 146 35.62 0.89 -7.99
N SER A 147 34.31 0.97 -8.17
CA SER A 147 33.35 1.30 -7.11
C SER A 147 32.52 0.07 -6.78
N LYS A 148 32.44 -0.30 -5.49
CA LYS A 148 31.64 -1.43 -5.01
C LYS A 148 30.45 -0.93 -4.22
N ALA A 149 29.28 -1.48 -4.50
CA ALA A 149 28.06 -1.27 -3.71
C ALA A 149 27.55 -2.62 -3.23
N ALA A 150 27.15 -2.71 -1.96
CA ALA A 150 26.55 -3.91 -1.40
C ALA A 150 25.15 -3.60 -0.85
N MET A 151 24.17 -4.41 -1.22
CA MET A 151 22.82 -4.37 -0.66
C MET A 151 22.60 -5.62 0.19
N VAL A 152 22.41 -5.43 1.49
CA VAL A 152 22.11 -6.51 2.44
C VAL A 152 20.61 -6.56 2.68
N THR A 153 19.98 -7.70 2.43
CA THR A 153 18.55 -7.94 2.72
C THR A 153 18.44 -8.94 3.86
N LEU A 154 17.87 -8.50 4.98
CA LEU A 154 17.57 -9.33 6.15
C LEU A 154 16.06 -9.36 6.32
N PHE A 155 15.45 -10.53 6.11
CA PHE A 155 14.01 -10.72 6.30
C PHE A 155 13.70 -11.97 7.13
N PRO A 156 14.16 -12.00 8.39
CA PRO A 156 14.00 -13.19 9.24
C PRO A 156 12.52 -13.54 9.45
N HIS A 157 12.20 -14.83 9.44
CA HIS A 157 10.94 -15.33 9.92
C HIS A 157 11.04 -15.54 11.42
N PHE A 158 10.31 -14.74 12.19
CA PHE A 158 10.20 -14.92 13.63
C PHE A 158 8.97 -15.77 13.94
N GLN A 159 9.18 -16.86 14.67
CA GLN A 159 8.10 -17.52 15.36
C GLN A 159 7.93 -16.81 16.70
N PHE A 160 6.99 -15.89 16.75
CA PHE A 160 6.59 -15.28 18.02
C PHE A 160 5.82 -16.32 18.84
N ARG A 161 6.07 -16.34 20.15
CA ARG A 161 5.19 -17.04 21.07
C ARG A 161 3.90 -16.23 21.19
N ASP A 162 2.80 -16.91 21.48
CA ASP A 162 1.56 -16.23 21.87
C ASP A 162 1.80 -15.53 23.21
N GLU A 163 2.24 -14.27 23.13
CA GLU A 163 2.40 -13.40 24.27
C GLU A 163 1.05 -12.82 24.66
N LYS A 164 0.87 -12.53 25.95
CA LYS A 164 -0.32 -11.85 26.41
C LYS A 164 -0.31 -10.43 25.86
N VAL A 165 -1.24 -10.16 24.95
CA VAL A 165 -1.40 -8.85 24.33
C VAL A 165 -2.62 -8.14 24.89
N GLU A 166 -2.50 -6.82 25.02
CA GLU A 166 -3.62 -5.92 25.25
C GLU A 166 -3.87 -5.11 23.98
N ILE A 167 -5.10 -5.15 23.46
CA ILE A 167 -5.49 -4.48 22.22
C ILE A 167 -6.54 -3.41 22.51
N LEU A 168 -6.18 -2.15 22.24
CA LEU A 168 -7.06 -1.00 22.39
C LEU A 168 -7.58 -0.56 21.02
N PHE A 169 -8.89 -0.67 20.81
CA PHE A 169 -9.55 -0.20 19.60
C PHE A 169 -9.96 1.26 19.77
N VAL A 170 -9.22 2.18 19.14
CA VAL A 170 -9.53 3.61 19.17
C VAL A 170 -10.31 3.97 17.90
N VAL A 171 -11.58 4.35 18.05
CA VAL A 171 -12.55 4.45 16.95
C VAL A 171 -13.08 5.88 16.83
N ASP A 172 -12.90 6.50 15.67
CA ASP A 172 -13.45 7.83 15.41
C ASP A 172 -14.99 7.74 15.31
N ARG A 173 -15.66 8.58 16.08
CA ARG A 173 -17.11 8.78 16.12
C ARG A 173 -17.48 10.25 15.90
N SER A 174 -16.60 11.02 15.26
CA SER A 174 -16.83 12.40 14.83
C SER A 174 -17.95 12.50 13.79
N GLY A 175 -18.48 13.69 13.58
CA GLY A 175 -19.54 13.95 12.59
C GLY A 175 -19.18 13.52 11.17
N SER A 176 -17.89 13.53 10.82
CA SER A 176 -17.37 13.09 9.52
C SER A 176 -17.56 11.60 9.24
N MET A 177 -17.82 10.80 10.29
CA MET A 177 -18.04 9.36 10.21
C MET A 177 -19.51 8.99 9.95
N ARG A 178 -20.43 9.97 9.84
CA ARG A 178 -21.86 9.70 9.57
C ARG A 178 -22.06 8.94 8.25
N GLY A 179 -23.18 8.22 8.17
CA GLY A 179 -23.55 7.42 7.01
C GLY A 179 -22.73 6.12 6.89
N ASP A 180 -22.28 5.80 5.70
CA ASP A 180 -21.66 4.50 5.38
C ASP A 180 -20.33 4.28 6.11
N ARG A 181 -19.62 5.35 6.49
CA ARG A 181 -18.33 5.25 7.18
C ARG A 181 -18.44 4.57 8.54
N ILE A 182 -19.34 5.03 9.42
CA ILE A 182 -19.56 4.38 10.73
C ILE A 182 -20.20 2.99 10.57
N VAL A 183 -20.99 2.75 9.52
CA VAL A 183 -21.50 1.40 9.20
C VAL A 183 -20.34 0.46 8.88
N ALA A 184 -19.43 0.88 8.01
CA ALA A 184 -18.23 0.11 7.67
C ALA A 184 -17.32 -0.12 8.88
N SER A 185 -17.11 0.90 9.73
CA SER A 185 -16.35 0.76 10.98
C SER A 185 -16.96 -0.30 11.90
N ARG A 186 -18.30 -0.32 12.07
CA ARG A 186 -18.97 -1.37 12.87
C ARG A 186 -18.78 -2.76 12.27
N MET A 187 -18.84 -2.91 10.97
CA MET A 187 -18.60 -4.20 10.31
C MET A 187 -17.16 -4.69 10.54
N ALA A 188 -16.18 -3.81 10.34
CA ALA A 188 -14.77 -4.11 10.58
C ALA A 188 -14.50 -4.47 12.06
N MET A 189 -15.06 -3.71 13.00
CA MET A 189 -14.92 -4.01 14.43
C MET A 189 -15.51 -5.36 14.79
N ASN A 190 -16.68 -5.74 14.27
CA ASN A 190 -17.26 -7.07 14.52
C ASN A 190 -16.36 -8.20 13.99
N LEU A 191 -15.66 -7.98 12.87
CA LEU A 191 -14.68 -8.93 12.37
C LEU A 191 -13.49 -9.03 13.33
N PHE A 192 -12.92 -7.88 13.74
CA PHE A 192 -11.77 -7.86 14.66
C PHE A 192 -12.09 -8.51 16.00
N MET A 193 -13.26 -8.24 16.58
CA MET A 193 -13.68 -8.88 17.84
C MET A 193 -13.68 -10.41 17.74
N ARG A 194 -13.99 -10.98 16.57
CA ARG A 194 -14.01 -12.44 16.35
C ARG A 194 -12.65 -13.03 15.97
N SER A 195 -11.66 -12.19 15.68
CA SER A 195 -10.30 -12.58 15.29
C SER A 195 -9.27 -12.23 16.37
N MET A 196 -9.72 -11.93 17.59
CA MET A 196 -8.87 -11.65 18.73
C MET A 196 -8.07 -12.90 19.14
N PRO A 197 -6.78 -12.77 19.52
CA PRO A 197 -6.01 -13.87 20.09
C PRO A 197 -6.63 -14.39 21.39
N GLU A 198 -6.49 -15.69 21.65
CA GLU A 198 -6.83 -16.27 22.95
C GLU A 198 -5.92 -15.69 24.06
N ASP A 199 -6.43 -15.66 25.30
CA ASP A 199 -5.74 -15.08 26.48
C ASP A 199 -5.27 -13.61 26.32
N SER A 200 -5.93 -12.85 25.43
CA SER A 200 -5.70 -11.41 25.26
C SER A 200 -6.62 -10.55 26.15
N TYR A 201 -6.28 -9.28 26.30
CA TYR A 201 -7.13 -8.25 26.89
C TYR A 201 -7.51 -7.22 25.85
N PHE A 202 -8.68 -6.60 25.99
CA PHE A 202 -9.07 -5.54 25.06
C PHE A 202 -9.98 -4.48 25.69
N ASN A 203 -10.05 -3.35 24.99
CA ASN A 203 -11.04 -2.31 25.24
C ASN A 203 -11.36 -1.56 23.95
N ILE A 204 -12.52 -0.91 23.92
CA ILE A 204 -12.96 -0.06 22.82
C ILE A 204 -13.07 1.36 23.34
N VAL A 205 -12.40 2.29 22.68
CA VAL A 205 -12.42 3.72 23.00
C VAL A 205 -12.96 4.48 21.79
N GLY A 206 -14.20 4.90 21.86
CA GLY A 206 -14.78 5.80 20.86
C GLY A 206 -14.35 7.23 21.14
N PHE A 207 -13.87 7.97 20.14
CA PHE A 207 -13.44 9.36 20.30
C PHE A 207 -14.10 10.33 19.31
N GLY A 208 -14.07 11.61 19.66
CA GLY A 208 -14.53 12.76 18.90
C GLY A 208 -14.06 14.02 19.64
N SER A 209 -14.92 15.01 19.90
CA SER A 209 -14.65 16.08 20.88
C SER A 209 -14.58 15.59 22.34
N SER A 210 -15.20 14.43 22.61
CA SER A 210 -15.12 13.69 23.88
C SER A 210 -14.80 12.22 23.58
N PHE A 211 -14.47 11.43 24.61
CA PHE A 211 -14.21 10.00 24.44
C PHE A 211 -15.05 9.17 25.40
N VAL A 212 -15.34 7.94 24.99
CA VAL A 212 -16.09 6.95 25.77
C VAL A 212 -15.37 5.61 25.67
N LYS A 213 -15.02 5.05 26.82
CA LYS A 213 -14.49 3.69 26.92
C LYS A 213 -15.64 2.71 27.11
N LEU A 214 -15.57 1.54 26.47
CA LEU A 214 -16.49 0.44 26.71
C LEU A 214 -16.34 -0.07 28.14
N PHE A 215 -15.10 -0.33 28.55
CA PHE A 215 -14.76 -0.76 29.91
C PHE A 215 -13.92 0.30 30.63
N PRO A 216 -14.03 0.46 31.96
CA PRO A 216 -13.12 1.32 32.72
C PRO A 216 -11.64 0.93 32.55
N ASN A 217 -11.37 -0.38 32.59
CA ASN A 217 -10.08 -1.01 32.31
C ASN A 217 -10.31 -2.15 31.32
N SER A 218 -9.28 -2.50 30.54
CA SER A 218 -9.37 -3.60 29.59
C SER A 218 -9.78 -4.90 30.26
N LYS A 219 -10.69 -5.63 29.61
CA LYS A 219 -11.17 -6.94 30.08
C LYS A 219 -10.49 -8.05 29.29
N LYS A 220 -10.35 -9.20 29.93
CA LYS A 220 -9.90 -10.43 29.26
C LYS A 220 -10.90 -10.78 28.14
N TYR A 221 -10.39 -11.21 27.00
CA TYR A 221 -11.19 -11.71 25.90
C TYR A 221 -11.84 -13.05 26.26
N ASP A 222 -13.16 -13.04 26.39
CA ASP A 222 -14.04 -14.19 26.67
C ASP A 222 -15.44 -13.97 26.07
N ASP A 223 -16.31 -14.97 26.13
CA ASP A 223 -17.66 -14.89 25.54
C ASP A 223 -18.52 -13.76 26.12
N SER A 224 -18.33 -13.44 27.41
CA SER A 224 -19.11 -12.40 28.09
C SER A 224 -18.70 -11.00 27.63
N SER A 225 -17.40 -10.71 27.67
CA SER A 225 -16.83 -9.44 27.20
C SER A 225 -17.02 -9.26 25.71
N LEU A 226 -16.94 -10.32 24.90
CA LEU A 226 -17.23 -10.31 23.47
C LEU A 226 -18.69 -9.93 23.20
N SER A 227 -19.65 -10.51 23.93
CA SER A 227 -21.07 -10.19 23.79
C SER A 227 -21.37 -8.73 24.15
N GLU A 228 -20.75 -8.23 25.23
CA GLU A 228 -20.85 -6.82 25.66
C GLU A 228 -20.28 -5.88 24.58
N ALA A 229 -19.12 -6.21 24.02
CA ALA A 229 -18.48 -5.47 22.94
C ALA A 229 -19.32 -5.47 21.65
N CYS A 230 -19.86 -6.61 21.22
CA CYS A 230 -20.73 -6.71 20.06
C CYS A 230 -22.00 -5.86 20.21
N SER A 231 -22.58 -5.86 21.41
CA SER A 231 -23.74 -5.03 21.74
C SER A 231 -23.41 -3.54 21.67
N HIS A 232 -22.25 -3.13 22.21
CA HIS A 232 -21.76 -1.76 22.13
C HIS A 232 -21.49 -1.32 20.68
N ILE A 233 -20.84 -2.16 19.88
CA ILE A 233 -20.53 -1.88 18.47
C ILE A 233 -21.83 -1.72 17.67
N LYS A 234 -22.86 -2.54 17.91
CA LYS A 234 -24.13 -2.48 17.17
C LYS A 234 -24.79 -1.11 17.25
N VAL A 235 -24.76 -0.48 18.42
CA VAL A 235 -25.36 0.85 18.68
C VAL A 235 -24.39 2.02 18.47
N MET A 236 -23.15 1.74 18.09
CA MET A 236 -22.13 2.77 17.87
C MET A 236 -22.53 3.72 16.72
N SER A 237 -22.41 5.03 16.96
CA SER A 237 -22.85 6.08 16.05
C SER A 237 -21.92 7.31 16.08
N ALA A 238 -21.90 8.07 14.99
CA ALA A 238 -21.07 9.26 14.80
C ALA A 238 -21.62 10.49 15.56
N THR A 239 -21.63 10.41 16.89
CA THR A 239 -22.27 11.37 17.80
C THR A 239 -21.30 12.16 18.69
N LEU A 240 -19.99 11.95 18.56
CA LEU A 240 -19.01 12.53 19.50
C LEU A 240 -18.48 13.91 19.08
N GLY A 241 -19.06 14.56 18.06
CA GLY A 241 -18.72 15.94 17.68
C GLY A 241 -17.57 16.02 16.66
N GLY A 242 -16.56 16.85 16.93
CA GLY A 242 -15.35 16.99 16.12
C GLY A 242 -14.39 15.81 16.28
N THR A 243 -13.11 15.99 15.93
CA THR A 243 -12.10 14.93 15.92
C THR A 243 -10.91 15.31 16.81
N GLU A 244 -10.97 14.97 18.11
CA GLU A 244 -9.92 15.30 19.10
C GLU A 244 -9.24 14.03 19.64
N LEU A 245 -8.16 13.58 19.00
CA LEU A 245 -7.47 12.33 19.35
C LEU A 245 -6.59 12.44 20.61
N LYS A 246 -6.22 13.63 21.07
CA LYS A 246 -5.20 13.82 22.14
C LYS A 246 -5.65 13.42 23.55
N LYS A 247 -6.96 13.43 23.83
CA LYS A 247 -7.54 13.21 25.17
C LYS A 247 -7.73 11.74 25.57
N PRO A 248 -8.27 10.85 24.71
CA PRO A 248 -8.36 9.42 25.02
C PRO A 248 -6.99 8.77 25.23
#